data_AF-A0A8X8GRC0-F1
#
_entry.id   AF-A0A8X8GRC0-F1
#
_cell.length_a   1.000
_cell.length_b   1.000
_cell.length_c   1.000
_cell.angle_alpha   90.00
_cell.angle_beta   90.00
_cell.angle_gamma   90.00
#
_symmetry.space_group_name_H-M   'P 1'
#
loop_
_entity.id
_entity.type
_entity.pdbx_description
1 polymer ?
#
loop_
_entity_poly.entity_id
_entity_poly.type
_entity_poly.pdbx_seq_one_letter_code
_entity_poly.pdbx_strand_id
1 'polypeptide(L)'
;MYNFDYSKLPIKNIQKIFPIAGGYVNLSFSVDASNKKYFLKLQPNTKSNFFDYELSSLKELTDKNIPVPQIINKGELDNNSF
;
A
#
# COMPACT_ATOMS: atom_id res chain seq x y z
N MET A 1 -1.89 -18.28 0.81
CA MET A 1 -1.46 -17.06 1.53
C MET A 1 -0.29 -16.49 0.74
N TYR A 2 -0.30 -15.20 0.41
CA TYR A 2 0.84 -14.59 -0.29
C TYR A 2 2.03 -14.52 0.67
N ASN A 3 3.19 -15.02 0.24
CA ASN A 3 4.40 -15.10 1.06
C ASN A 3 5.41 -14.05 0.57
N PHE A 4 5.13 -12.78 0.84
CA PHE A 4 6.08 -11.69 0.58
C PHE A 4 6.96 -11.45 1.81
N ASP A 5 8.18 -10.93 1.60
CA ASP A 5 9.05 -10.50 2.69
C ASP A 5 8.64 -9.12 3.21
N TYR A 6 7.56 -9.08 3.98
CA TYR A 6 6.99 -7.85 4.52
C TYR A 6 7.94 -7.07 5.44
N SER A 7 9.08 -7.63 5.86
CA SER A 7 10.12 -6.90 6.60
C SER A 7 10.75 -5.76 5.78
N LYS A 8 10.64 -5.81 4.45
CA LYS A 8 11.10 -4.75 3.52
C LYS A 8 10.15 -3.57 3.42
N LEU A 9 8.94 -3.66 3.99
CA LEU A 9 8.03 -2.52 4.02
C LEU A 9 8.62 -1.41 4.90
N PRO A 10 8.46 -0.12 4.52
CA PRO A 10 8.98 1.02 5.28
C PRO A 10 8.11 1.36 6.51
N ILE A 11 7.60 0.33 7.20
CA ILE A 11 6.77 0.43 8.40
C ILE A 11 7.41 -0.42 9.50
N LYS A 12 7.65 0.18 10.67
CA LYS A 12 8.28 -0.50 11.80
C LYS A 12 7.28 -1.26 12.65
N ASN A 13 7.74 -2.34 13.27
CA ASN A 13 7.01 -3.14 14.25
C ASN A 13 5.68 -3.66 13.71
N ILE A 14 5.72 -4.32 12.55
CA ILE A 14 4.55 -5.00 12.01
C ILE A 14 4.20 -6.18 12.92
N GLN A 15 2.98 -6.15 13.45
CA GLN A 15 2.44 -7.16 14.35
C GLN A 15 1.59 -8.17 13.58
N LYS A 16 0.83 -7.69 12.59
CA LYS A 16 -0.07 -8.53 11.81
C LYS A 16 -0.25 -7.99 10.39
N ILE A 17 -0.31 -8.89 9.43
CA ILE A 17 -0.74 -8.62 8.06
C ILE A 17 -1.82 -9.63 7.71
N PHE A 18 -2.94 -9.15 7.18
CA PHE A 18 -4.02 -10.02 6.76
C PHE A 18 -4.61 -9.55 5.43
N PRO A 19 -4.90 -10.47 4.51
CA PRO A 19 -5.58 -10.12 3.27
C PRO A 19 -7.00 -9.63 3.61
N ILE A 20 -7.42 -8.60 2.89
CA ILE A 20 -8.77 -8.05 2.97
C ILE A 20 -9.36 -7.99 1.57
N ALA A 21 -10.69 -7.88 1.49
CA ALA A 21 -11.35 -7.67 0.21
C ALA A 21 -10.79 -6.41 -0.46
N GLY A 22 -10.42 -6.56 -1.73
CA GLY A 22 -9.93 -5.49 -2.59
C GLY A 22 -10.75 -5.40 -3.87
N GLY A 23 -10.25 -4.63 -4.83
CA GLY A 23 -10.77 -4.67 -6.20
C GLY A 23 -10.25 -5.86 -7.00
N TYR A 24 -10.61 -5.92 -8.28
CA TYR A 24 -10.15 -6.98 -9.19
C TYR A 24 -8.65 -6.91 -9.53
N VAL A 25 -8.07 -5.72 -9.45
CA VAL A 25 -6.71 -5.48 -9.96
C VAL A 25 -5.66 -5.76 -8.89
N ASN A 26 -5.76 -5.09 -7.74
CA ASN A 26 -4.72 -5.10 -6.71
C ASN A 26 -5.02 -6.10 -5.59
N LEU A 27 -3.98 -6.74 -5.08
CA LEU A 27 -4.04 -7.42 -3.79
C LEU A 27 -4.13 -6.35 -2.69
N SER A 28 -4.98 -6.61 -1.69
CA SER A 28 -5.22 -5.67 -0.60
C SER A 28 -4.99 -6.34 0.76
N PHE A 29 -4.26 -5.65 1.62
CA PHE A 29 -3.93 -6.12 2.96
C PHE A 29 -4.20 -5.04 3.99
N SER A 30 -4.61 -5.45 5.17
CA SER A 30 -4.53 -4.62 6.36
C SER A 30 -3.25 -4.97 7.12
N VAL A 31 -2.55 -3.94 7.57
CA VAL A 31 -1.30 -4.07 8.33
C VAL A 31 -1.48 -3.39 9.68
N ASP A 32 -1.36 -4.16 10.75
CA ASP A 32 -1.33 -3.64 12.11
C ASP A 32 0.14 -3.49 12.54
N ALA A 33 0.56 -2.26 12.82
CA ALA A 33 1.94 -1.94 13.17
C ALA A 33 2.02 -0.72 14.09
N SER A 34 2.86 -0.78 15.13
CA SER A 34 3.09 0.34 16.07
C SER A 34 1.78 0.99 16.59
N ASN A 35 0.79 0.19 16.96
CA ASN A 35 -0.55 0.62 17.40
C ASN A 35 -1.34 1.45 16.36
N LYS A 36 -0.97 1.33 15.08
CA LYS A 36 -1.66 1.93 13.95
C LYS A 36 -2.08 0.85 12.96
N LYS A 37 -3.11 1.17 12.18
CA LYS A 37 -3.62 0.33 11.11
C LYS A 37 -3.33 1.01 9.77
N TYR A 38 -2.75 0.26 8.85
CA TYR A 38 -2.41 0.70 7.50
C TYR A 38 -3.15 -0.13 6.47
N PHE A 39 -3.44 0.49 5.33
CA PHE A 39 -3.93 -0.18 4.14
C PHE A 39 -2.78 -0.33 3.15
N LEU A 40 -2.52 -1.56 2.72
CA LEU A 40 -1.46 -1.90 1.77
C LEU A 40 -2.09 -2.41 0.48
N LYS A 41 -1.76 -1.78 -0.63
CA LYS A 41 -2.02 -2.30 -1.97
C LYS A 41 -0.75 -2.97 -2.48
N LEU A 42 -0.90 -4.07 -3.19
CA LEU A 42 0.18 -4.74 -3.91
C LEU A 42 -0.30 -5.10 -5.30
N GLN A 43 0.47 -4.71 -6.32
CA GLN A 43 0.21 -5.12 -7.68
C GLN A 43 1.27 -6.13 -8.15
N PRO A 44 0.86 -7.36 -8.49
CA PRO A 44 1.81 -8.38 -8.90
C PRO A 44 2.54 -8.06 -10.20
N ASN A 45 3.84 -8.38 -10.26
CA ASN A 45 4.67 -8.29 -11.47
C ASN A 45 4.67 -6.90 -12.13
N THR A 46 4.69 -5.85 -11.31
CA THR A 46 4.77 -4.46 -11.78
C THR A 46 5.88 -3.70 -11.06
N LYS A 47 6.33 -2.62 -11.71
CA LYS A 47 7.34 -1.71 -11.17
C LYS A 47 6.71 -0.68 -10.24
N SER A 48 7.54 -0.04 -9.44
CA SER A 48 7.22 1.02 -8.46
C SER A 48 6.51 2.26 -9.00
N ASN A 49 6.39 2.39 -10.32
CA ASN A 49 5.63 3.46 -10.97
C ASN A 49 4.16 3.08 -11.24
N PHE A 50 3.73 1.85 -10.94
CA PHE A 50 2.37 1.39 -11.20
C PHE A 50 1.31 2.27 -10.52
N PHE A 51 1.58 2.71 -9.29
CA PHE A 51 0.66 3.56 -8.52
C PHE A 51 0.84 5.08 -8.77
N ASP A 52 1.73 5.52 -9.67
CA ASP A 52 2.04 6.95 -9.84
C ASP A 52 0.80 7.78 -10.20
N TYR A 53 -0.09 7.25 -11.04
CA TYR A 53 -1.33 7.94 -11.39
C TYR A 53 -2.27 8.08 -10.19
N GLU A 54 -2.45 7.02 -9.39
CA GLU A 54 -3.29 7.08 -8.19
C GLU A 54 -2.73 8.07 -7.17
N LEU A 55 -1.42 8.07 -6.95
CA LEU A 55 -0.75 9.03 -6.07
C LEU A 55 -0.90 10.47 -6.57
N SER A 56 -0.82 10.69 -7.88
CA SER A 56 -1.01 12.02 -8.47
C SER A 56 -2.43 12.54 -8.24
N SER A 57 -3.45 11.69 -8.40
CA SER A 57 -4.84 12.04 -8.16
C SER A 57 -5.11 12.29 -6.67
N LEU A 58 -4.58 11.46 -5.77
CA LEU A 58 -4.70 11.67 -4.32
C LEU A 58 -4.05 12.98 -3.89
N LYS A 59 -2.89 13.32 -4.46
CA LYS A 59 -2.24 14.60 -4.20
C LYS A 59 -3.11 15.77 -4.67
N GLU A 60 -3.66 15.72 -5.87
CA GLU A 60 -4.54 16.77 -6.39
C GLU A 60 -5.78 16.97 -5.51
N LEU A 61 -6.39 15.88 -5.03
CA LEU A 61 -7.52 15.95 -4.10
C LEU A 61 -7.12 16.55 -2.75
N THR A 62 -5.94 16.19 -2.23
CA THR A 62 -5.38 16.77 -1.00
C THR A 62 -5.17 18.27 -1.16
N ASP A 63 -4.59 18.72 -2.28
CA ASP A 63 -4.35 20.14 -2.58
C ASP A 63 -5.66 20.94 -2.66
N LYS A 64 -6.78 20.27 -2.96
CA LYS A 64 -8.15 20.84 -2.96
C LYS A 64 -8.87 20.73 -1.60
N ASN A 65 -8.18 20.34 -0.54
CA ASN A 65 -8.74 20.06 0.79
C ASN A 65 -9.87 19.02 0.79
N ILE A 66 -9.85 18.09 -0.18
CA ILE A 66 -10.79 16.96 -0.21
C ILE A 66 -10.20 15.84 0.65
N PRO A 67 -10.96 15.32 1.64
CA PRO A 67 -10.47 14.23 2.48
C PRO A 67 -10.16 12.97 1.66
N VAL A 68 -8.92 12.50 1.73
CA VAL A 68 -8.43 11.29 1.09
C VAL A 68 -7.52 10.51 2.03
N PRO A 69 -7.24 9.22 1.76
CA PRO A 69 -6.23 8.48 2.52
C PRO A 69 -4.87 9.16 2.48
N GLN A 70 -4.19 9.22 3.63
CA GLN A 70 -2.82 9.70 3.71
C GLN A 70 -1.88 8.70 3.04
N ILE A 71 -1.06 9.18 2.11
CA ILE A 71 0.02 8.39 1.50
C ILE A 71 1.14 8.24 2.53
N ILE A 72 1.51 6.99 2.84
CA ILE A 72 2.59 6.69 3.80
C ILE A 72 3.90 6.40 3.07
N ASN A 73 3.86 5.56 2.04
CA ASN A 73 5.01 5.27 1.18
C ASN A 73 4.57 4.58 -0.13
N LYS A 74 5.50 4.43 -1.07
CA LYS A 74 5.37 3.63 -2.29
C LYS A 74 6.68 2.91 -2.59
N GLY A 75 6.63 1.80 -3.33
CA GLY A 75 7.86 1.13 -3.75
C GLY A 75 7.66 -0.22 -4.39
N GLU A 76 8.65 -1.08 -4.25
CA GLU A 76 8.63 -2.46 -4.73
C GLU A 76 8.90 -3.43 -3.59
N LEU A 77 8.11 -4.50 -3.53
CA LEU A 77 8.23 -5.62 -2.63
C LEU A 77 8.23 -6.92 -3.46
N ASP A 78 9.37 -7.59 -3.52
CA ASP A 78 9.53 -8.86 -4.24
C ASP A 78 9.02 -8.82 -5.71
N ASN A 79 9.38 -7.77 -6.45
CA ASN A 79 8.94 -7.47 -7.83
C ASN A 79 7.45 -7.12 -7.98
N ASN A 80 6.81 -6.68 -6.90
CA ASN A 80 5.42 -6.21 -6.89
C ASN A 80 5.40 -4.77 -6.42
N SER A 81 4.72 -3.88 -7.14
CA SER A 81 4.56 -2.50 -6.68
C SER A 81 3.68 -2.47 -5.44
N PHE A 82 4.01 -1.61 -4.47
CA PHE A 82 3.13 -1.25 -3.35
C PHE A 82 2.94 0.26 -3.23
#